data_AF-A0AAE1P1K2-F1
#
_entry.id   AF-A0AAE1P1K2-F1
#
_cell.length_a   1.000
_cell.length_b   1.000
_cell.length_c   1.000
_cell.angle_alpha   90.00
_cell.angle_beta   90.00
_cell.angle_gamma   90.00
#
_symmetry.space_group_name_H-M   'P 1'
#
loop_
_entity.id
_entity.type
_entity.pdbx_description
1 polymer ?
#
loop_
_entity_poly.entity_id
_entity_poly.type
_entity_poly.pdbx_seq_one_letter_code
_entity_poly.pdbx_strand_id
1 'polypeptide(L)'
;MSLEIKKRKAVRAEPRIRWWKLNEDEYSRKFREEVSQVLGDKIEEDRWETISEVVRQKAKKVLGVTSGRRKEDKETWWWNEEVQESISKKKRAKMKWDRQMDEESKQEYKEMQSTAKKEVAKAKDRAYEKLYEKLDSREGEKDLYRLARQRDRAGRDVQHVKMIKDVDGNILTSEESVLIQ
;
A
#
# COMPACT_ATOMS: atom_id res chain seq x y z
N MET A 1 -4.59 -26.94 -25.10
CA MET A 1 -4.73 -25.46 -25.13
C MET A 1 -3.89 -24.89 -23.99
N SER A 2 -2.60 -24.69 -24.26
CA SER A 2 -1.62 -24.15 -23.31
C SER A 2 -1.94 -22.68 -23.08
N LEU A 3 -2.33 -22.31 -21.85
CA LEU A 3 -2.64 -20.93 -21.51
C LEU A 3 -1.33 -20.18 -21.26
N GLU A 4 -0.87 -19.41 -22.24
CA GLU A 4 0.25 -18.49 -22.06
C GLU A 4 -0.10 -17.44 -21.00
N ILE A 5 0.69 -17.44 -19.92
CA ILE A 5 0.53 -16.53 -18.79
C ILE A 5 1.12 -15.18 -19.20
N LYS A 6 0.26 -14.24 -19.63
CA LYS A 6 0.65 -12.83 -19.78
C LYS A 6 1.02 -12.26 -18.42
N LYS A 7 2.32 -12.00 -18.20
CA LYS A 7 2.80 -11.22 -17.05
C LYS A 7 2.10 -9.85 -17.06
N ARG A 8 1.32 -9.55 -16.01
CA ARG A 8 0.71 -8.23 -15.85
C ARG A 8 1.82 -7.18 -15.77
N LYS A 9 1.73 -6.13 -16.59
CA LYS A 9 2.65 -4.98 -16.50
C LYS A 9 2.59 -4.42 -15.08
N ALA A 10 3.75 -4.19 -14.47
CA ALA A 10 3.84 -3.55 -13.16
C ALA A 10 3.12 -2.20 -13.23
N VAL A 11 2.08 -2.02 -12.41
CA VAL A 11 1.41 -0.73 -12.27
C VAL A 11 2.41 0.19 -11.57
N ARG A 12 2.94 1.18 -12.31
CA ARG A 12 3.85 2.17 -11.73
C ARG A 12 3.07 2.97 -10.68
N ALA A 13 3.62 3.08 -9.48
CA ALA A 13 3.05 3.93 -8.45
C ALA A 13 3.03 5.37 -8.95
N GLU A 14 1.92 6.07 -8.74
CA GLU A 14 1.80 7.47 -9.13
C GLU A 14 2.85 8.31 -8.37
N PRO A 15 3.61 9.16 -9.08
CA PRO A 15 4.59 10.02 -8.45
C PRO A 15 3.89 11.03 -7.52
N ARG A 16 4.43 11.22 -6.30
CA ARG A 16 3.89 12.15 -5.31
C ARG A 16 4.82 13.34 -5.16
N ILE A 17 4.25 14.54 -5.12
CA ILE A 17 4.98 15.78 -4.82
C ILE A 17 5.35 15.76 -3.33
N ARG A 18 6.58 16.18 -2.99
CA ARG A 18 7.07 16.22 -1.61
C ARG A 18 6.56 17.45 -0.84
N TRP A 19 5.25 17.55 -0.64
CA TRP A 19 4.64 18.71 0.03
C TRP A 19 5.20 18.99 1.43
N TRP A 20 5.67 17.97 2.16
CA TRP A 20 6.27 18.13 3.49
C TRP A 20 7.56 18.97 3.50
N LYS A 21 8.22 19.17 2.35
CA LYS A 21 9.38 20.06 2.24
C LYS A 21 9.00 21.54 2.42
N LEU A 22 7.72 21.90 2.36
CA LEU A 22 7.27 23.25 2.67
C LEU A 22 7.41 23.62 4.15
N ASN A 23 7.65 22.63 5.03
CA ASN A 23 7.98 22.91 6.42
C ASN A 23 9.38 23.52 6.57
N GLU A 24 10.24 23.38 5.55
CA GLU A 24 11.54 24.03 5.49
C GLU A 24 11.39 25.41 4.84
N ASP A 25 11.83 26.44 5.58
CA ASP A 25 11.54 27.84 5.24
C ASP A 25 12.18 28.28 3.91
N GLU A 26 13.33 27.71 3.56
CA GLU A 26 13.99 27.95 2.26
C GLU A 26 13.17 27.46 1.06
N TYR A 27 12.56 26.28 1.18
CA TYR A 27 11.75 25.69 0.11
C TYR A 27 10.38 26.36 -0.01
N SER A 28 9.81 26.76 1.13
CA SER A 28 8.57 27.54 1.17
C SER A 28 8.73 28.88 0.46
N ARG A 29 9.79 29.64 0.77
CA ARG A 29 10.07 30.94 0.13
C ARG A 29 10.30 30.81 -1.37
N LYS A 30 11.18 29.89 -1.79
CA LYS A 30 11.47 29.64 -3.22
C LYS A 30 10.22 29.22 -3.99
N PHE A 31 9.37 28.39 -3.40
CA PHE A 31 8.13 27.95 -4.03
C PHE A 31 7.14 29.11 -4.19
N ARG A 32 6.96 29.93 -3.15
CA ARG A 32 6.07 31.10 -3.19
C ARG A 32 6.51 32.11 -4.25
N GLU A 33 7.81 32.38 -4.35
CA GLU A 33 8.38 33.28 -5.34
C GLU A 33 8.14 32.77 -6.78
N GLU A 34 8.43 31.50 -7.05
CA GLU A 34 8.23 30.88 -8.37
C GLU A 34 6.76 30.77 -8.79
N VAL A 35 5.84 30.65 -7.83
CA VAL A 35 4.38 30.65 -8.08
C VAL A 35 3.88 32.08 -8.33
N SER A 36 4.32 33.04 -7.52
CA SER A 36 3.94 34.46 -7.63
C SER A 36 4.44 35.10 -8.94
N GLN A 37 5.64 34.74 -9.41
CA GLN A 37 6.16 35.18 -10.72
C GLN A 37 5.28 34.77 -11.90
N VAL A 38 4.58 33.63 -11.81
CA VAL A 38 3.79 33.10 -12.93
C VAL A 38 2.32 33.46 -12.84
N LEU A 39 1.75 33.49 -11.64
CA LEU A 39 0.33 33.74 -11.43
C LEU A 39 0.01 35.23 -11.15
N GLY A 40 1.01 36.03 -10.77
CA GLY A 40 0.78 37.41 -10.32
C GLY A 40 -0.16 37.49 -9.11
N ASP A 41 -0.63 38.69 -8.79
CA ASP A 41 -1.54 38.95 -7.66
C ASP A 41 -3.03 38.80 -8.01
N LYS A 42 -3.39 38.61 -9.30
CA LYS A 42 -4.79 38.51 -9.74
C LYS A 42 -5.10 37.10 -10.20
N ILE A 43 -5.53 36.28 -9.26
CA ILE A 43 -6.05 34.95 -9.50
C ILE A 43 -7.53 35.09 -9.91
N GLU A 44 -7.82 34.92 -11.18
CA GLU A 44 -9.19 34.91 -11.72
C GLU A 44 -9.84 33.54 -11.39
N GLU A 45 -10.94 33.56 -10.64
CA GLU A 45 -11.57 32.38 -10.02
C GLU A 45 -12.03 31.34 -11.08
N ASP A 46 -12.36 31.80 -12.28
CA ASP A 46 -12.81 31.00 -13.44
C ASP A 46 -11.71 30.11 -14.06
N ARG A 47 -10.46 30.15 -13.56
CA ARG A 47 -9.31 29.43 -14.15
C ARG A 47 -8.60 28.48 -13.18
N TRP A 48 -9.33 27.91 -12.21
CA TRP A 48 -8.77 27.02 -11.18
C TRP A 48 -7.94 25.86 -11.73
N GLU A 49 -8.37 25.22 -12.83
CA GLU A 49 -7.63 24.12 -13.44
C GLU A 49 -6.23 24.57 -13.87
N THR A 50 -6.14 25.70 -14.58
CA THR A 50 -4.87 26.30 -15.03
C THR A 50 -3.98 26.67 -13.84
N ILE A 51 -4.55 27.27 -12.80
CA ILE A 51 -3.82 27.63 -11.57
C ILE A 51 -3.27 26.37 -10.90
N SER A 52 -4.11 25.34 -10.75
CA SER A 52 -3.73 24.08 -10.11
C SER A 52 -2.62 23.37 -10.88
N GLU A 53 -2.62 23.43 -12.21
CA GLU A 53 -1.56 22.88 -13.05
C GLU A 53 -0.25 23.63 -12.87
N VAL A 54 -0.26 24.95 -12.92
CA VAL A 54 0.92 25.79 -12.69
C VAL A 54 1.52 25.51 -11.31
N VAL A 55 0.70 25.48 -10.27
CA VAL A 55 1.11 25.16 -8.89
C VAL A 55 1.73 23.77 -8.83
N ARG A 56 1.10 22.75 -9.43
CA ARG A 56 1.64 21.38 -9.46
C ARG A 56 2.97 21.30 -10.22
N GLN A 57 3.12 22.03 -11.32
CA GLN A 57 4.36 22.04 -12.11
C GLN A 57 5.51 22.70 -11.34
N LYS A 58 5.27 23.86 -10.74
CA LYS A 58 6.27 24.55 -9.90
C LYS A 58 6.61 23.75 -8.66
N ALA A 59 5.62 23.12 -8.03
CA ALA A 59 5.84 22.26 -6.86
C ALA A 59 6.68 21.03 -7.23
N LYS A 60 6.46 20.41 -8.40
CA LYS A 60 7.32 19.34 -8.92
C LYS A 60 8.76 19.81 -9.13
N LYS A 61 8.97 21.03 -9.64
CA LYS A 61 10.30 21.62 -9.88
C LYS A 61 11.04 21.92 -8.56
N VAL A 62 10.38 22.59 -7.62
CA VAL A 62 11.00 23.08 -6.36
C VAL A 62 11.08 21.99 -5.30
N LEU A 63 9.96 21.30 -5.04
CA LEU A 63 9.88 20.29 -3.99
C LEU A 63 10.39 18.93 -4.49
N GLY A 64 10.38 18.69 -5.80
CA GLY A 64 10.69 17.39 -6.38
C GLY A 64 9.57 16.37 -6.20
N VAL A 65 9.71 15.24 -6.88
CA VAL A 65 8.77 14.11 -6.83
C VAL A 65 9.43 12.90 -6.20
N THR A 66 8.68 12.15 -5.39
CA THR A 66 9.04 10.78 -5.03
C THR A 66 8.32 9.82 -5.95
N SER A 67 8.99 8.75 -6.35
CA SER A 67 8.30 7.56 -6.84
C SER A 67 7.39 7.09 -5.71
N GLY A 68 6.08 7.09 -5.92
CA GLY A 68 5.15 6.63 -4.89
C GLY A 68 5.55 5.25 -4.36
N ARG A 69 5.19 4.95 -3.10
CA ARG A 69 5.41 3.62 -2.54
C ARG A 69 4.64 2.62 -3.41
N ARG A 70 5.32 1.63 -3.98
CA ARG A 70 4.68 0.53 -4.70
C ARG A 70 3.62 -0.06 -3.78
N LYS A 71 2.38 -0.21 -4.26
CA LYS A 71 1.42 -1.09 -3.59
C LYS A 71 2.13 -2.43 -3.51
N GLU A 72 2.45 -2.90 -2.29
CA GLU A 72 3.12 -4.19 -2.11
C GLU A 72 2.40 -5.20 -3.00
N ASP A 73 3.15 -5.77 -3.96
CA ASP A 73 2.59 -6.74 -4.87
C ASP A 73 2.01 -7.84 -3.98
N LYS A 74 0.68 -8.02 -4.05
CA LYS A 74 -0.05 -9.00 -3.24
C LYS A 74 0.76 -10.29 -3.22
N GLU A 75 1.09 -10.76 -2.02
CA GLU A 75 1.96 -11.89 -1.71
C GLU A 75 1.72 -13.10 -2.64
N THR A 76 2.39 -13.16 -3.79
CA THR A 76 2.36 -14.29 -4.74
C THR A 76 3.64 -15.11 -4.69
N TRP A 77 4.49 -14.91 -3.69
CA TRP A 77 5.79 -15.58 -3.57
C TRP A 77 5.66 -17.09 -3.31
N TRP A 78 4.50 -17.56 -2.84
CA TRP A 78 4.13 -18.97 -2.68
C TRP A 78 3.28 -19.52 -3.85
N TRP A 79 3.10 -18.76 -4.94
CA TRP A 79 2.31 -19.19 -6.10
C TRP A 79 3.11 -20.18 -6.96
N ASN A 80 2.58 -21.38 -7.17
CA ASN A 80 3.17 -22.41 -8.02
C ASN A 80 2.15 -22.98 -9.02
N GLU A 81 2.62 -23.81 -9.95
CA GLU A 81 1.78 -24.41 -10.99
C GLU A 81 0.69 -25.33 -10.39
N GLU A 82 1.02 -26.08 -9.32
CA GLU A 82 0.09 -26.97 -8.61
C GLU A 82 -1.11 -26.21 -8.00
N VAL A 83 -0.85 -25.06 -7.38
CA VAL A 83 -1.86 -24.15 -6.83
C VAL A 83 -2.71 -23.56 -7.96
N GLN A 84 -2.08 -23.15 -9.06
CA GLN A 84 -2.81 -22.61 -10.20
C GLN A 84 -3.75 -23.67 -10.81
N GLU A 85 -3.27 -24.90 -11.00
CA GLU A 85 -4.04 -25.98 -11.59
C GLU A 85 -5.22 -26.37 -10.67
N SER A 86 -4.97 -26.53 -9.37
CA SER A 86 -6.02 -26.88 -8.39
C SER A 86 -7.09 -25.78 -8.28
N ILE A 87 -6.71 -24.50 -8.29
CA ILE A 87 -7.66 -23.37 -8.33
C ILE A 87 -8.46 -23.37 -9.64
N SER A 88 -7.83 -23.73 -10.76
CA SER A 88 -8.50 -23.81 -12.06
C SER A 88 -9.53 -24.95 -12.10
N LYS A 89 -9.18 -26.13 -11.57
CA LYS A 89 -10.11 -27.26 -11.39
C LYS A 89 -11.29 -26.89 -10.50
N LYS A 90 -11.03 -26.25 -9.35
CA LYS A 90 -12.08 -25.70 -8.47
C LYS A 90 -13.02 -24.75 -9.19
N LYS A 91 -12.49 -23.82 -9.99
CA LYS A 91 -13.31 -22.86 -10.75
C LYS A 91 -14.19 -23.56 -11.78
N ARG A 92 -13.67 -24.56 -12.50
CA ARG A 92 -14.45 -25.36 -13.46
C ARG A 92 -15.59 -26.11 -12.75
N ALA A 93 -15.30 -26.75 -11.62
CA ALA A 93 -16.32 -27.44 -10.82
C ALA A 93 -17.40 -26.45 -10.29
N LYS A 94 -17.01 -25.23 -9.90
CA LYS A 94 -17.96 -24.19 -9.51
C LYS A 94 -18.87 -23.78 -10.66
N MET A 95 -18.31 -23.55 -11.86
CA MET A 95 -19.10 -23.24 -13.05
C MET A 95 -20.06 -24.37 -13.44
N LYS A 96 -19.63 -25.63 -13.29
CA LYS A 96 -20.48 -26.80 -13.50
C LYS A 96 -21.65 -26.81 -12.52
N TRP A 97 -21.38 -26.61 -11.23
CA TRP A 97 -22.42 -26.51 -10.20
C TRP A 97 -23.37 -25.34 -10.42
N ASP A 98 -22.87 -24.16 -10.79
CA ASP A 98 -23.70 -22.99 -11.09
C ASP A 98 -24.67 -23.23 -12.26
N ARG A 99 -24.31 -24.13 -13.19
CA ARG A 99 -25.14 -24.47 -14.35
C ARG A 99 -26.16 -25.57 -14.06
N GLN A 100 -25.75 -26.61 -13.35
CA GLN A 100 -26.55 -27.81 -13.15
C GLN A 100 -27.41 -27.74 -11.88
N MET A 101 -26.92 -27.06 -10.83
CA MET A 101 -27.58 -26.95 -9.52
C MET A 101 -27.94 -28.30 -8.88
N ASP A 102 -27.28 -29.39 -9.29
CA ASP A 102 -27.46 -30.73 -8.74
C ASP A 102 -26.53 -30.98 -7.51
N GLU A 103 -26.84 -32.00 -6.71
CA GLU A 103 -26.04 -32.32 -5.52
C GLU A 103 -24.69 -32.98 -5.90
N GLU A 104 -24.61 -33.66 -7.05
CA GLU A 104 -23.38 -34.29 -7.55
C GLU A 104 -22.31 -33.24 -7.93
N SER A 105 -22.67 -32.22 -8.71
CA SER A 105 -21.76 -31.13 -9.07
C SER A 105 -21.37 -30.27 -7.86
N LYS A 106 -22.27 -30.13 -6.88
CA LYS A 106 -21.98 -29.49 -5.60
C LYS A 106 -20.95 -30.28 -4.80
N GLN A 107 -21.05 -31.61 -4.78
CA GLN A 107 -20.08 -32.48 -4.13
C GLN A 107 -18.72 -32.43 -4.82
N GLU A 108 -18.70 -32.49 -6.16
CA GLU A 108 -17.48 -32.33 -6.97
C GLU A 108 -16.81 -30.97 -6.70
N TYR A 109 -17.60 -29.89 -6.60
CA TYR A 109 -17.07 -28.57 -6.24
C TYR A 109 -16.44 -28.56 -4.84
N LYS A 110 -17.08 -29.18 -3.83
CA LYS A 110 -16.54 -29.27 -2.47
C LYS A 110 -15.22 -30.04 -2.44
N GLU A 111 -15.13 -31.14 -3.18
CA GLU A 111 -13.90 -31.94 -3.29
C GLU A 111 -12.77 -31.13 -3.92
N MET A 112 -13.03 -30.48 -5.06
CA MET A 112 -12.04 -29.63 -5.72
C MET A 112 -11.66 -28.41 -4.88
N GLN A 113 -12.60 -27.86 -4.10
CA GLN A 113 -12.32 -26.79 -3.14
C GLN A 113 -11.41 -27.28 -2.01
N SER A 114 -11.64 -28.48 -1.49
CA SER A 114 -10.80 -29.10 -0.45
C SER A 114 -9.38 -29.33 -0.98
N THR A 115 -9.24 -29.90 -2.18
CA THR A 115 -7.95 -30.11 -2.84
C THR A 115 -7.22 -28.79 -3.07
N ALA A 116 -7.89 -27.77 -3.59
CA ALA A 116 -7.27 -26.45 -3.77
C ALA A 116 -6.82 -25.82 -2.44
N LYS A 117 -7.58 -25.98 -1.35
CA LYS A 117 -7.15 -25.54 -0.01
C LYS A 117 -5.89 -26.27 0.45
N LYS A 118 -5.81 -27.60 0.25
CA LYS A 118 -4.65 -28.41 0.59
C LYS A 118 -3.40 -27.98 -0.18
N GLU A 119 -3.51 -27.78 -1.49
CA GLU A 119 -2.35 -27.36 -2.30
C GLU A 119 -1.87 -25.95 -1.95
N VAL A 120 -2.79 -25.02 -1.68
CA VAL A 120 -2.41 -23.69 -1.17
C VAL A 120 -1.71 -23.79 0.19
N ALA A 121 -2.19 -24.66 1.08
CA ALA A 121 -1.54 -24.87 2.38
C ALA A 121 -0.12 -25.41 2.21
N LYS A 122 0.07 -26.46 1.39
CA LYS A 122 1.40 -27.03 1.08
C LYS A 122 2.35 -26.00 0.47
N ALA A 123 1.87 -25.21 -0.49
CA ALA A 123 2.70 -24.20 -1.14
C ALA A 123 3.14 -23.10 -0.17
N LYS A 124 2.25 -22.68 0.74
CA LYS A 124 2.60 -21.76 1.84
C LYS A 124 3.59 -22.39 2.80
N ASP A 125 3.36 -23.64 3.19
CA ASP A 125 4.23 -24.36 4.12
C ASP A 125 5.67 -24.45 3.59
N ARG A 126 5.85 -24.89 2.34
CA ARG A 126 7.14 -24.90 1.64
C ARG A 126 7.78 -23.51 1.56
N ALA A 127 6.99 -22.47 1.30
CA ALA A 127 7.50 -21.12 1.23
C ALA A 127 8.00 -20.61 2.60
N TYR A 128 7.31 -21.00 3.68
CA TYR A 128 7.67 -20.64 5.05
C TYR A 128 8.64 -21.61 5.74
N GLU A 129 8.96 -22.75 5.16
CA GLU A 129 9.87 -23.77 5.72
C GLU A 129 11.17 -23.16 6.24
N LYS A 130 11.88 -22.39 5.41
CA LYS A 130 13.12 -21.68 5.81
C LYS A 130 12.92 -20.63 6.90
N LEU A 131 11.72 -20.06 7.01
CA LEU A 131 11.39 -19.16 8.11
C LEU A 131 11.23 -19.96 9.40
N TYR A 132 10.49 -21.07 9.35
CA TYR A 132 10.29 -21.94 10.50
C TYR A 132 11.61 -22.54 11.01
N GLU A 133 12.49 -23.02 10.13
CA GLU A 133 13.83 -23.47 10.50
C GLU A 133 14.63 -22.40 11.25
N LYS A 134 14.54 -21.14 10.82
CA LYS A 134 15.22 -20.04 11.51
C LYS A 134 14.62 -19.74 12.87
N LEU A 135 13.31 -19.92 13.05
CA LEU A 135 12.63 -19.68 14.33
C LEU A 135 13.07 -20.63 15.44
N ASP A 136 13.58 -21.82 15.10
CA ASP A 136 14.20 -22.74 16.07
C ASP A 136 15.56 -22.25 16.59
N SER A 137 16.11 -21.20 16.01
CA SER A 137 17.34 -20.55 16.48
C SER A 137 17.03 -19.39 17.44
N ARG A 138 17.97 -19.10 18.36
CA ARG A 138 17.88 -17.96 19.29
C ARG A 138 17.82 -16.59 18.57
N GLU A 139 18.27 -16.53 17.33
CA GLU A 139 18.16 -15.33 16.49
C GLU A 139 16.75 -15.20 15.88
N GLY A 140 16.14 -16.30 15.44
CA GLY A 140 14.78 -16.32 14.92
C GLY A 140 13.72 -15.96 15.97
N GLU A 141 13.94 -16.33 17.24
CA GLU A 141 13.07 -15.92 18.35
C GLU A 141 12.95 -14.38 18.43
N LYS A 142 14.07 -13.65 18.27
CA LYS A 142 14.08 -12.18 18.25
C LYS A 142 13.30 -11.62 17.07
N ASP A 143 13.39 -12.27 15.90
CA ASP A 143 12.64 -11.88 14.71
C ASP A 143 11.14 -12.06 14.90
N LEU A 144 10.70 -13.12 15.57
CA LEU A 144 9.29 -13.32 15.91
C LEU A 144 8.75 -12.19 16.78
N TYR A 145 9.47 -11.84 17.86
CA TYR A 145 9.08 -10.72 18.72
C TYR A 145 9.11 -9.37 18.00
N ARG A 146 10.00 -9.19 17.03
CA ARG A 146 10.03 -8.00 16.16
C ARG A 146 8.78 -7.95 15.27
N LEU A 147 8.41 -9.07 14.67
CA LEU A 147 7.25 -9.20 13.79
C LEU A 147 5.93 -9.01 14.57
N ALA A 148 5.84 -9.57 15.77
CA ALA A 148 4.71 -9.36 16.69
C ALA A 148 4.57 -7.88 17.08
N ARG A 149 5.67 -7.21 17.47
CA ARG A 149 5.67 -5.77 17.77
C ARG A 149 5.28 -4.91 16.58
N GLN A 150 5.67 -5.29 15.37
CA GLN A 150 5.29 -4.58 14.15
C GLN A 150 3.79 -4.71 13.88
N ARG A 151 3.21 -5.91 14.05
CA ARG A 151 1.76 -6.13 13.91
C ARG A 151 0.96 -5.36 14.96
N ASP A 152 1.40 -5.39 16.21
CA ASP A 152 0.80 -4.61 17.30
C ASP A 152 0.80 -3.12 16.98
N ARG A 153 1.95 -2.55 16.58
CA ARG A 153 2.03 -1.15 16.14
C ARG A 153 1.12 -0.84 14.96
N ALA A 154 1.02 -1.75 13.99
CA ALA A 154 0.17 -1.56 12.82
C ALA A 154 -1.33 -1.52 13.20
N GLY A 155 -1.74 -2.25 14.24
CA GLY A 155 -3.11 -2.29 14.75
C GLY A 155 -3.47 -1.14 15.70
N ARG A 156 -2.51 -0.30 16.11
CA ARG A 156 -2.81 0.88 16.93
C ARG A 156 -3.42 1.99 16.08
N ASP A 157 -4.52 2.57 16.54
CA ASP A 157 -5.18 3.71 15.88
C ASP A 157 -4.27 4.94 15.83
N VAL A 158 -3.47 5.14 16.88
CA VAL A 158 -2.46 6.20 16.93
C VAL A 158 -1.08 5.60 16.72
N GLN A 159 -0.64 5.56 15.46
CA GLN A 159 0.72 5.13 15.11
C GLN A 159 1.77 6.20 15.37
N HIS A 160 1.37 7.47 15.26
CA HIS A 160 2.22 8.63 15.53
C HIS A 160 1.40 9.65 16.32
N VAL A 161 1.85 9.99 17.52
CA VAL A 161 1.30 11.12 18.28
C VAL A 161 1.74 12.39 17.53
N LYS A 162 0.79 13.09 16.91
CA LYS A 162 1.05 14.43 16.34
C LYS A 162 1.02 15.43 17.49
N MET A 163 2.19 15.89 17.91
CA MET A 163 2.31 17.00 18.85
C MET A 163 2.20 18.31 18.07
N ILE A 164 1.29 19.18 18.49
CA ILE A 164 1.25 20.56 18.00
C ILE A 164 2.28 21.33 18.83
N LYS A 165 3.18 22.03 18.15
CA LYS A 165 4.21 22.85 18.77
C LYS A 165 3.96 24.32 18.45
N ASP A 166 4.33 25.20 19.38
CA ASP A 166 4.39 26.64 19.12
C ASP A 166 5.59 27.01 18.23
N VAL A 167 5.73 28.30 17.93
CA VAL A 167 6.81 28.86 17.10
C VAL A 167 8.19 28.66 17.74
N ASP A 168 8.24 28.53 19.07
CA ASP A 168 9.44 28.30 19.87
C ASP A 168 9.77 26.80 20.06
N GLY A 169 8.91 25.91 19.56
CA GLY A 169 9.09 24.45 19.59
C GLY A 169 8.57 23.75 20.85
N ASN A 170 7.87 24.45 21.74
CA ASN A 170 7.24 23.88 22.93
C ASN A 170 5.92 23.18 22.57
N ILE A 171 5.61 22.09 23.29
CA ILE A 171 4.40 21.29 23.05
C ILE A 171 3.20 21.98 23.71
N LEU A 172 2.16 22.25 22.94
CA LEU A 172 0.91 22.82 23.45
C LEU A 172 0.10 21.74 24.17
N THR A 173 -0.18 21.97 25.45
CA THR A 173 -0.90 21.02 26.33
C THR A 173 -2.22 21.56 26.88
N SER A 174 -2.44 22.88 26.90
CA SER A 174 -3.67 23.50 27.40
C SER A 174 -4.48 24.14 26.28
N GLU A 175 -5.81 24.18 26.44
CA GLU A 175 -6.74 24.76 25.47
C GLU A 175 -6.48 26.27 25.23
N GLU A 176 -6.09 26.98 26.29
CA GLU A 176 -5.68 28.39 26.26
C GLU A 176 -4.43 28.64 25.40
N SER A 177 -3.53 27.65 25.31
CA SER A 177 -2.27 27.76 24.56
C SER A 177 -2.41 27.51 23.06
N VAL A 178 -3.55 26.95 22.63
CA VAL A 178 -3.87 26.70 21.21
C VAL A 178 -4.57 27.91 20.58
N LEU A 179 -5.18 28.77 21.40
CA LEU A 179 -5.82 30.00 20.97
C LEU A 179 -4.78 31.13 20.89
N ILE A 180 -4.30 31.38 19.67
CA ILE A 180 -3.45 32.55 19.38
C ILE A 180 -4.33 33.81 19.51
N GLN A 181 -3.92 34.75 20.37
CA GLN A 181 -4.39 36.14 20.40
C GLN A 181 -3.80 36.95 19.24
#